data_AF-A0A815DUY0-F1
#
_entry.id   AF-A0A815DUY0-F1
#
_cell.length_a   1.000
_cell.length_b   1.000
_cell.length_c   1.000
_cell.angle_alpha   90.00
_cell.angle_beta   90.00
_cell.angle_gamma   90.00
#
_symmetry.space_group_name_H-M   'P 1'
#
loop_
_entity.id
_entity.type
_entity.pdbx_description
1 polymer ?
#
loop_
_entity_poly.entity_id
_entity_poly.type
_entity_poly.pdbx_seq_one_letter_code
_entity_poly.pdbx_strand_id
1 'polypeptide(L)'
;MNTTSGTPKFCPPPSIQHQGNPYVRDDTIFIKIMVDFGDTPKTSLPYALTLNPGLPMHVQQAMIKLEAERRDQQQSNYKHLHLKIIFLQLV
;
A
#
# COMPACT_ATOMS: atom_id res chain seq x y z
N MET A 1 2.07 14.10 -8.13
CA MET A 1 2.72 14.56 -6.89
C MET A 1 2.04 13.84 -5.74
N ASN A 2 2.79 13.13 -4.91
CA ASN A 2 2.27 12.52 -3.68
C ASN A 2 2.19 13.60 -2.60
N THR A 3 1.06 13.66 -1.89
CA THR A 3 0.85 14.61 -0.80
C THR A 3 1.25 13.93 0.51
N THR A 4 2.02 14.62 1.35
CA THR A 4 2.38 14.10 2.67
C THR A 4 1.12 13.97 3.52
N SER A 5 0.85 12.75 3.97
CA SER A 5 -0.18 12.43 4.94
C SER A 5 0.50 12.12 6.26
N GLY A 6 0.09 12.78 7.35
CA GLY A 6 0.68 12.58 8.66
C GLY A 6 -0.13 13.26 9.75
N THR A 7 0.27 13.04 11.00
CA THR A 7 -0.37 13.62 12.18
C THR A 7 0.43 14.82 12.68
N PRO A 8 0.05 16.07 12.33
CA PRO A 8 0.68 17.25 12.91
C PRO A 8 0.36 17.25 14.41
N LYS A 9 1.37 17.13 15.27
CA LYS A 9 1.26 16.88 16.73
C LYS A 9 1.17 15.40 17.15
N PHE A 10 1.82 14.50 16.42
CA PHE A 10 1.97 13.10 16.81
C PHE A 10 2.50 12.91 18.25
N CYS A 11 3.48 13.71 18.67
CA CYS A 11 4.04 13.64 20.01
C CYS A 11 4.22 15.04 20.62
N PRO A 12 3.71 15.31 21.83
CA PRO A 12 3.92 16.59 22.50
C PRO A 12 5.40 16.80 22.86
N PRO A 13 5.94 18.03 22.69
CA PRO A 13 7.32 18.33 23.07
C PRO A 13 7.71 17.94 24.51
N PRO A 14 6.85 18.15 25.54
CA PRO A 14 7.18 17.75 26.90
C PRO A 14 7.44 16.24 27.06
N SER A 15 6.81 15.40 26.25
CA SER A 15 6.97 13.94 26.30
C SER A 15 8.34 13.47 25.78
N ILE A 16 8.94 14.22 24.86
CA ILE A 16 10.25 13.93 24.26
C ILE A 16 11.39 14.67 24.98
N GLN A 17 11.11 15.84 25.56
CA GLN A 17 12.11 16.69 26.20
C GLN A 17 12.30 16.38 27.69
N HIS A 18 11.39 15.63 28.32
CA HIS A 18 11.52 15.27 29.73
C HIS A 18 12.76 14.39 29.97
N GLN A 19 13.62 14.76 30.91
CA GLN A 19 14.78 13.96 31.29
C GLN A 19 14.36 12.57 31.78
N GLY A 20 15.03 11.53 31.29
CA GLY A 20 14.74 10.15 31.65
C GLY A 20 13.60 9.49 30.85
N ASN A 21 13.05 10.18 29.84
CA ASN A 21 12.09 9.54 28.94
C ASN A 21 12.74 8.37 28.16
N PRO A 22 11.98 7.32 27.83
CA PRO A 22 12.53 6.16 27.12
C PRO A 22 12.65 6.36 25.60
N TYR A 23 12.12 7.46 25.04
CA TYR A 23 11.99 7.69 23.61
C TYR A 23 13.24 8.31 22.98
N VAL A 24 14.02 9.06 23.76
CA VAL A 24 15.30 9.65 23.36
C VAL A 24 16.44 8.93 24.08
N ARG A 25 17.34 8.33 23.31
CA ARG A 25 18.56 7.67 23.83
C ARG A 25 19.73 8.13 22.99
N ASP A 26 20.81 8.58 23.63
CA ASP A 26 22.03 9.03 22.94
C ASP A 26 21.73 10.04 21.80
N ASP A 27 20.90 11.05 22.10
CA ASP A 27 20.45 12.08 21.16
C ASP A 27 19.76 11.53 19.89
N THR A 28 19.21 10.31 19.97
CA THR A 28 18.61 9.57 18.84
C THR A 28 17.18 9.15 19.15
N ILE A 29 16.33 9.10 18.11
CA ILE A 29 14.95 8.64 18.15
C ILE A 29 14.74 7.57 17.08
N PHE A 30 14.03 6.50 17.42
CA PHE A 30 13.62 5.45 16.49
C PHE A 30 12.15 5.60 16.11
N ILE A 31 11.86 5.70 14.82
CA ILE A 31 10.49 5.79 14.28
C ILE A 31 10.19 4.51 13.50
N LYS A 32 9.10 3.83 13.84
CA LYS A 32 8.61 2.65 13.11
C LYS A 32 7.25 2.96 12.50
N ILE A 33 7.16 2.86 11.18
CA ILE A 33 5.91 2.98 10.43
C ILE A 33 5.42 1.57 10.13
N MET A 34 4.18 1.27 10.51
CA MET A 34 3.53 0.00 10.20
C MET A 34 2.42 0.28 9.19
N VAL A 35 2.45 -0.43 8.08
CA VAL A 35 1.41 -0.36 7.04
C VAL A 35 0.66 -1.68 7.06
N ASP A 36 -0.64 -1.61 7.29
CA ASP A 36 -1.51 -2.78 7.23
C ASP A 36 -1.92 -3.03 5.79
N PHE A 37 -1.71 -4.27 5.34
CA PHE A 37 -2.08 -4.75 4.03
C PHE A 37 -3.02 -5.96 4.09
N GLY A 38 -3.65 -6.23 5.24
CA GLY A 38 -4.53 -7.39 5.44
C GLY A 38 -5.63 -7.51 4.39
N ASP A 39 -6.22 -6.38 4.00
CA ASP A 39 -7.27 -6.30 2.98
C ASP A 39 -6.72 -6.07 1.55
N THR A 40 -5.41 -5.91 1.41
CA THR A 40 -4.79 -5.71 0.10
C THR A 40 -4.63 -7.06 -0.58
N PRO A 41 -5.12 -7.24 -1.83
CA PRO A 41 -4.91 -8.48 -2.57
C PRO A 41 -3.42 -8.82 -2.60
N LYS A 42 -3.05 -10.06 -2.26
CA LYS A 42 -1.63 -10.46 -2.16
C LYS A 42 -0.86 -10.31 -3.48
N THR A 43 -1.57 -10.27 -4.61
CA THR A 43 -1.03 -9.96 -5.94
C THR A 43 -0.66 -8.48 -6.13
N SER A 44 -1.23 -7.56 -5.34
CA SER A 44 -0.83 -6.15 -5.28
C SER A 44 0.31 -5.86 -4.30
N LEU A 45 0.56 -6.75 -3.34
CA LEU A 45 1.60 -6.55 -2.31
C LEU A 45 3.00 -6.28 -2.88
N PRO A 46 3.46 -6.95 -3.96
CA PRO A 46 4.74 -6.61 -4.58
C PRO A 46 4.81 -5.14 -4.96
N TYR A 47 3.70 -4.51 -5.38
CA TYR A 47 3.65 -3.13 -5.82
C TYR A 47 3.43 -2.12 -4.68
N ALA A 48 2.72 -2.53 -3.63
CA ALA A 48 2.62 -1.74 -2.40
C ALA A 48 3.96 -1.69 -1.63
N LEU A 49 4.76 -2.75 -1.75
CA LEU A 49 6.09 -2.89 -1.15
C LEU A 49 7.25 -2.49 -2.09
N THR A 50 7.03 -2.42 -3.42
CA THR A 50 7.99 -1.86 -4.40
C THR A 50 7.75 -0.38 -4.70
N LEU A 51 7.29 0.36 -3.69
CA LEU A 51 7.88 1.68 -3.48
C LEU A 51 9.30 1.48 -2.95
N ASN A 52 10.18 0.84 -3.74
CA ASN A 52 11.62 0.97 -3.51
C ASN A 52 11.91 2.45 -3.83
N PRO A 53 12.20 3.30 -2.84
CA PRO A 53 12.41 4.72 -3.08
C PRO A 53 13.61 4.98 -4.01
N GLY A 54 14.47 3.97 -4.24
CA GLY A 54 15.56 4.02 -5.21
C GLY A 54 15.15 3.78 -6.67
N LEU A 55 13.94 3.29 -6.96
CA LEU A 55 13.47 3.12 -8.34
C LEU A 55 12.90 4.42 -8.89
N PRO A 56 13.25 4.84 -10.12
CA PRO A 56 12.66 6.02 -10.75
C PRO A 56 11.13 5.92 -10.86
N MET A 57 10.44 7.06 -10.63
CA MET A 57 8.97 7.15 -10.60
C MET A 57 8.29 6.57 -11.85
N HIS A 58 8.87 6.77 -13.04
CA HIS A 58 8.29 6.27 -14.29
C HIS A 58 8.26 4.74 -14.36
N VAL A 59 9.24 4.06 -13.77
CA VAL A 59 9.30 2.59 -13.69
C VAL A 59 8.19 2.09 -12.75
N GLN A 60 8.02 2.75 -11.60
CA GLN A 60 6.96 2.42 -10.65
C GLN A 60 5.57 2.59 -11.27
N GLN A 61 5.34 3.70 -11.99
CA GLN A 61 4.07 3.97 -12.68
C GLN A 61 3.76 2.95 -13.80
N ALA A 62 4.77 2.53 -14.56
CA ALA A 62 4.60 1.52 -15.60
C ALA A 62 4.19 0.15 -15.01
N MET A 63 4.83 -0.25 -13.90
CA MET A 63 4.50 -1.48 -13.18
C MET A 63 3.07 -1.46 -12.60
N ILE A 64 2.66 -0.32 -12.00
CA ILE A 64 1.30 -0.14 -11.50
C ILE A 64 0.27 -0.24 -12.63
N LYS A 65 0.55 0.38 -13.78
CA LYS A 65 -0.36 0.38 -14.94
C LYS A 65 -0.56 -1.04 -15.51
N LEU A 66 0.52 -1.80 -15.69
CA LEU A 66 0.46 -3.18 -16.19
C LEU A 66 -0.40 -4.09 -15.28
N GLU A 67 -0.26 -3.97 -13.96
CA GLU A 67 -1.04 -4.76 -13.02
C GLU A 67 -2.53 -4.34 -13.01
N ALA A 68 -2.83 -3.05 -13.14
CA ALA A 68 -4.20 -2.57 -13.25
C ALA A 68 -4.90 -3.17 -14.48
N GLU A 69 -4.23 -3.14 -15.64
CA GLU A 69 -4.74 -3.72 -16.89
C GLU A 69 -4.96 -5.24 -16.77
N ARG A 70 -4.05 -5.95 -16.08
CA ARG A 70 -4.18 -7.40 -15.83
C ARG A 70 -5.43 -7.73 -15.00
N ARG A 71 -5.79 -6.88 -14.03
CA ARG A 71 -6.99 -7.07 -13.18
C ARG A 71 -8.28 -6.86 -13.95
N ASP A 72 -8.34 -5.83 -14.78
CA ASP A 72 -9.50 -5.55 -15.61
C ASP A 72 -9.80 -6.72 -16.56
N GLN A 73 -8.76 -7.32 -17.13
CA GLN A 73 -8.89 -8.50 -17.99
C GLN A 73 -9.40 -9.73 -17.23
N GLN A 74 -8.88 -10.00 -16.02
CA GLN A 74 -9.35 -11.11 -15.20
C GLN A 74 -10.82 -10.93 -14.80
N GLN A 75 -11.20 -9.73 -14.37
CA GLN A 75 -12.57 -9.45 -13.93
C GLN A 75 -13.57 -9.52 -15.09
N SER A 76 -13.16 -9.09 -16.29
CA SER A 76 -13.92 -9.29 -17.53
C SER A 76 -14.14 -10.78 -17.85
N ASN A 77 -13.08 -11.59 -17.75
CA ASN A 77 -13.15 -13.03 -17.99
C ASN A 77 -14.08 -13.75 -17.00
N TYR A 78 -14.02 -13.40 -15.71
CA TYR A 78 -14.91 -13.96 -14.70
C TYR A 78 -16.38 -13.63 -14.97
N LYS A 79 -16.68 -12.39 -15.36
CA LYS A 79 -18.05 -11.99 -15.74
C LYS A 79 -18.53 -12.76 -16.97
N HIS A 80 -17.67 -12.96 -17.96
CA HIS A 80 -18.01 -13.69 -19.17
C HIS A 80 -18.25 -15.19 -18.91
N LEU A 81 -17.43 -15.81 -18.06
CA LEU A 81 -17.60 -17.21 -17.66
C LEU A 81 -18.88 -17.42 -16.84
N HIS A 82 -19.18 -16.51 -15.91
CA HIS A 82 -20.38 -16.56 -15.09
C HIS A 82 -21.66 -16.40 -15.94
N LEU A 83 -21.64 -15.52 -16.95
CA LEU A 83 -22.74 -15.37 -17.90
C LEU A 83 -22.96 -16.67 -18.71
N LYS A 84 -21.87 -17.32 -19.17
CA LYS A 84 -21.93 -18.59 -19.89
C LYS A 84 -22.50 -19.72 -19.06
N ILE A 85 -22.14 -19.81 -17.77
CA ILE A 85 -22.66 -20.84 -16.86
C ILE A 85 -24.17 -20.64 -16.62
N ILE A 86 -24.63 -19.40 -16.40
CA ILE A 86 -26.06 -19.10 -16.26
C ILE A 86 -26.82 -19.52 -17.52
N PHE A 87 -26.31 -19.18 -18.70
CA PHE A 87 -26.94 -19.55 -19.97
C PHE A 87 -27.00 -21.07 -20.18
N LEU A 88 -26.01 -21.84 -19.72
CA LEU A 88 -26.01 -23.31 -19.84
C LEU A 88 -26.99 -24.00 -18.87
N GLN A 89 -27.37 -23.35 -17.76
CA GLN A 89 -28.34 -23.91 -16.80
C GLN A 89 -29.80 -23.60 -17.15
N LEU A 90 -30.04 -22.74 -18.15
CA LEU A 90 -31.37 -22.31 -18.59
C LEU A 90 -31.86 -23.03 -19.86
N VAL A 91 -31.10 -23.98 -20.38
CA VAL A 91 -31.43 -24.86 -21.53
C VAL A 91 -31.47 -26.30 -21.03
#